data_AF-A0A1A2AHY2-F1
#
_entry.id   AF-A0A1A2AHY2-F1
#
_cell.length_a   1.000
_cell.length_b   1.000
_cell.length_c   1.000
_cell.angle_alpha   90.00
_cell.angle_beta   90.00
_cell.angle_gamma   90.00
#
_symmetry.space_group_name_H-M   'P 1'
#
loop_
_entity.id
_entity.type
_entity.pdbx_description
1 polymer ?
#
loop_
_entity_poly.entity_id
_entity_poly.type
_entity_poly.pdbx_seq_one_letter_code
_entity_poly.pdbx_strand_id
1 'polypeptide(L)'
;MVLPLDRILALMTTQAELNQLISDRSEQTIETGEIQPMVDALNQHISAIVGLFVTDLLERNQTKDRRPIQPLLEYAFAELLSAPVSADDPEREEKMYRRWLLGKSNGIDSGLEATFQRRFRRRDRPRKGFDG
;
A
#
# COMPACT_ATOMS: atom_id res chain seq x y z
N MET A 1 2.86 -2.70 -13.00
CA MET A 1 2.73 -1.65 -11.98
C MET A 1 3.50 -0.42 -12.45
N VAL A 2 2.91 0.77 -12.37
CA VAL A 2 3.60 2.05 -12.54
C VAL A 2 3.59 2.72 -11.16
N LEU A 3 4.75 3.12 -10.65
CA LEU A 3 4.84 3.81 -9.38
C LEU A 3 4.38 5.27 -9.58
N PRO A 4 3.39 5.78 -8.82
CA PRO A 4 2.94 7.16 -8.98
C PRO A 4 4.05 8.15 -8.65
N LEU A 5 4.32 9.09 -9.56
CA LEU A 5 5.41 10.07 -9.42
C LEU A 5 5.23 10.94 -8.18
N ASP A 6 4.00 11.31 -7.85
CA ASP A 6 3.63 12.06 -6.64
C ASP A 6 4.11 11.36 -5.35
N ARG A 7 4.04 10.03 -5.29
CA ARG A 7 4.52 9.26 -4.11
C ARG A 7 6.04 9.24 -4.00
N ILE A 8 6.73 9.20 -5.14
CA ILE A 8 8.19 9.30 -5.18
C ILE A 8 8.62 10.70 -4.74
N LEU A 9 7.98 11.74 -5.29
CA LEU A 9 8.26 13.13 -4.95
C LEU A 9 7.99 13.39 -3.46
N ALA A 10 6.89 12.88 -2.90
CA ALA A 10 6.58 13.02 -1.49
C ALA A 10 7.66 12.36 -0.60
N LEU A 11 8.05 11.13 -0.90
CA LEU A 11 9.13 10.43 -0.19
C LEU A 11 10.46 11.23 -0.24
N MET A 12 10.85 11.68 -1.43
CA MET A 12 12.08 12.45 -1.61
C MET A 12 12.03 13.80 -0.88
N THR A 13 10.86 14.46 -0.85
CA THR A 13 10.68 15.73 -0.15
C THR A 13 10.83 15.54 1.36
N THR A 14 10.14 14.55 1.95
CA THR A 14 10.28 14.25 3.39
C THR A 14 11.71 13.84 3.75
N GLN A 15 12.40 13.10 2.87
CA GLN A 15 13.81 12.78 3.06
C GLN A 15 14.70 14.03 3.04
N ALA A 16 14.46 14.96 2.10
CA ALA A 16 15.20 16.20 2.02
C ALA A 16 14.99 17.08 3.26
N GLU A 17 13.75 17.19 3.75
CA GLU A 17 13.42 17.92 4.97
C GLU A 17 14.11 17.31 6.20
N LEU A 18 14.14 15.98 6.32
CA LEU A 18 14.86 15.29 7.40
C LEU A 18 16.38 15.55 7.33
N ASN A 19 16.96 15.49 6.13
CA ASN A 19 18.37 15.79 5.93
C ASN A 19 18.69 17.24 6.31
N GLN A 20 17.80 18.18 5.97
CA GLN A 20 17.95 19.58 6.30
C GLN A 20 17.88 19.80 7.81
N LEU A 21 16.88 19.20 8.49
CA LEU A 21 16.76 19.26 9.95
C LEU A 21 18.03 18.78 10.66
N ILE A 22 18.61 17.66 10.20
CA ILE A 22 19.85 17.10 10.75
C ILE A 22 21.04 18.01 10.46
N SER A 23 21.12 18.57 9.25
CA SER A 23 22.23 19.44 8.84
C SER A 23 22.23 20.78 9.58
N ASP A 24 21.07 21.42 9.72
CA ASP A 24 20.91 22.71 10.40
C ASP A 24 21.17 22.62 11.91
N ARG A 25 21.11 21.40 12.46
CA ARG A 25 21.25 21.11 13.90
C ARG A 25 22.43 20.19 14.19
N SER A 26 23.43 20.10 13.31
CA SER A 26 24.55 19.15 13.43
C SER A 26 25.34 19.23 14.75
N GLU A 27 25.26 20.36 15.46
CA GLU A 27 25.92 20.61 16.74
C GLU A 27 24.95 20.69 17.94
N GLN A 28 23.64 20.49 17.72
CA GLN A 28 22.59 20.60 18.73
C GLN A 28 21.83 19.29 18.90
N THR A 29 21.39 18.99 20.12
CA THR A 29 20.48 17.87 20.37
C THR A 29 19.15 18.14 19.66
N ILE A 30 18.75 17.25 18.76
CA ILE A 30 17.43 17.28 18.12
C ILE A 30 16.45 16.56 19.04
N GLU A 31 15.31 17.18 19.34
CA GLU A 31 14.30 16.54 20.16
C GLU A 31 13.57 15.45 19.38
N THR A 32 13.27 14.32 20.03
CA THR A 32 12.51 13.22 19.40
C THR A 32 11.17 13.67 18.82
N GLY A 33 10.53 14.68 19.44
CA GLY A 33 9.28 15.26 18.95
C GLY A 33 9.38 15.96 17.58
N GLU A 34 10.58 16.39 17.18
CA GLU A 34 10.84 17.01 15.88
C GLU A 34 11.10 15.94 14.79
N ILE A 35 11.71 14.81 15.16
CA ILE A 35 12.07 13.73 14.22
C ILE A 35 10.91 12.75 14.00
N GLN A 36 10.16 12.42 15.06
CA GLN A 36 9.13 11.38 15.01
C GLN A 36 8.08 11.61 13.90
N PRO A 37 7.56 12.83 13.68
CA PRO A 37 6.60 13.09 12.60
C PRO A 37 7.18 12.82 11.21
N MET A 38 8.46 13.12 10.99
CA MET A 38 9.14 12.86 9.71
C MET A 38 9.34 11.36 9.47
N VAL A 39 9.72 10.63 10.53
CA VAL A 39 9.83 9.16 10.48
C VAL A 39 8.47 8.52 10.17
N ASP A 40 7.41 9.00 10.81
CA ASP A 40 6.05 8.51 10.58
C ASP A 40 5.60 8.80 9.13
N ALA A 41 5.90 9.98 8.60
CA ALA A 41 5.61 10.33 7.21
C ALA A 41 6.39 9.44 6.21
N LEU A 42 7.68 9.20 6.45
CA LEU A 42 8.49 8.28 5.64
C LEU A 42 7.90 6.87 5.66
N ASN A 43 7.53 6.36 6.84
CA ASN A 43 6.91 5.05 6.98
C ASN A 43 5.58 4.96 6.23
N GLN A 44 4.76 6.01 6.24
CA GLN A 44 3.52 6.08 5.47
C GLN A 44 3.78 6.05 3.95
N HIS A 45 4.76 6.82 3.46
CA HIS A 45 5.12 6.82 2.05
C HIS A 45 5.65 5.46 1.58
N ILE A 46 6.54 4.83 2.36
CA ILE A 46 7.06 3.49 2.06
C ILE A 46 5.91 2.47 2.09
N SER A 47 5.01 2.54 3.07
CA SER A 47 3.86 1.64 3.17
C SER A 47 2.95 1.73 1.95
N ALA A 48 2.71 2.93 1.43
CA ALA A 48 1.92 3.13 0.20
C ALA A 48 2.62 2.53 -1.03
N ILE A 49 3.93 2.75 -1.19
CA ILE A 49 4.73 2.20 -2.30
C ILE A 49 4.73 0.66 -2.26
N VAL A 50 5.02 0.08 -1.09
CA VAL A 50 5.00 -1.38 -0.91
C VAL A 50 3.58 -1.92 -1.10
N GLY A 51 2.56 -1.19 -0.65
CA GLY A 51 1.16 -1.52 -0.83
C GLY A 51 0.79 -1.75 -2.31
N LEU A 52 1.28 -0.90 -3.22
CA LEU A 52 1.06 -1.07 -4.66
C LEU A 52 1.69 -2.35 -5.20
N PHE A 53 2.92 -2.66 -4.79
CA PHE A 53 3.61 -3.90 -5.18
C PHE A 53 2.85 -5.12 -4.68
N VAL A 54 2.43 -5.11 -3.41
CA VAL A 54 1.67 -6.19 -2.81
C VAL A 54 0.33 -6.35 -3.49
N THR A 55 -0.39 -5.27 -3.81
CA THR A 55 -1.64 -5.35 -4.57
C THR A 55 -1.42 -6.02 -5.92
N ASP A 56 -0.45 -5.57 -6.73
CA ASP A 56 -0.17 -6.18 -8.03
C ASP A 56 0.17 -7.68 -7.90
N LEU A 57 1.01 -8.02 -6.92
CA LEU A 57 1.38 -9.41 -6.64
C LEU A 57 0.16 -10.26 -6.26
N LEU A 58 -0.68 -9.78 -5.36
CA LEU A 58 -1.90 -10.46 -4.93
C LEU A 58 -2.87 -10.64 -6.09
N GLU A 59 -3.10 -9.59 -6.90
CA GLU A 59 -3.96 -9.67 -8.07
C GLU A 59 -3.44 -10.68 -9.11
N ARG A 60 -2.11 -10.82 -9.29
CA ARG A 60 -1.53 -11.84 -10.21
C ARG A 60 -1.73 -13.27 -9.70
N ASN A 61 -1.69 -13.45 -8.39
CA ASN A 61 -1.74 -14.77 -7.75
C ASN A 61 -3.15 -15.17 -7.34
N GLN A 62 -4.14 -14.28 -7.46
CA GLN A 62 -5.51 -14.60 -7.14
C GLN A 62 -6.10 -15.51 -8.22
N THR A 63 -6.30 -16.78 -7.86
CA THR A 63 -6.92 -17.78 -8.73
C THR A 63 -8.44 -17.64 -8.72
N LYS A 64 -9.11 -18.02 -9.83
CA LYS A 64 -10.58 -18.01 -9.94
C LYS A 64 -11.28 -18.82 -8.83
N ASP A 65 -10.58 -19.80 -8.26
CA ASP A 65 -11.06 -20.67 -7.19
C ASP A 65 -10.91 -20.05 -5.78
N ARG A 66 -10.42 -18.80 -5.65
CA ARG A 66 -10.12 -18.15 -4.37
C ARG A 66 -9.25 -19.03 -3.45
N ARG A 67 -8.34 -19.84 -4.02
CA ARG A 67 -7.43 -20.66 -3.21
C ARG A 67 -6.60 -19.75 -2.32
N PRO A 68 -6.34 -20.14 -1.06
CA PRO A 68 -5.52 -19.35 -0.16
C PRO A 68 -4.20 -19.02 -0.83
N ILE A 69 -3.83 -17.75 -0.74
CA ILE A 69 -2.57 -17.22 -1.28
C ILE A 69 -1.40 -18.02 -0.69
N GLN A 70 -0.33 -18.16 -1.46
CA GLN A 70 0.83 -18.94 -1.05
C GLN A 70 1.27 -18.51 0.37
N PRO A 71 1.40 -19.45 1.34
CA PRO A 71 1.70 -19.14 2.74
C PRO A 71 2.90 -18.20 2.94
N LEU A 72 3.86 -18.23 2.01
CA LEU A 72 5.03 -17.35 2.02
C LEU A 72 4.66 -15.85 1.87
N LEU A 73 3.65 -15.52 1.07
CA LEU A 73 3.19 -14.14 0.88
C LEU A 73 2.46 -13.61 2.11
N GLU A 74 1.67 -14.46 2.77
CA GLU A 74 1.03 -14.09 4.03
C GLU A 74 2.07 -13.83 5.13
N TYR A 75 3.13 -14.64 5.18
CA TYR A 75 4.23 -14.45 6.14
C TYR A 75 5.05 -13.18 5.84
N ALA A 76 5.48 -12.99 4.59
CA ALA A 76 6.35 -11.88 4.21
C ALA A 76 5.68 -10.50 4.37
N PHE A 77 4.35 -10.45 4.24
CA PHE A 77 3.59 -9.21 4.33
C PHE A 77 2.62 -9.19 5.53
N ALA A 78 2.83 -10.07 6.52
CA ALA A 78 1.93 -10.23 7.65
C ALA A 78 1.60 -8.88 8.31
N GLU A 79 2.61 -8.12 8.73
CA GLU A 79 2.45 -6.79 9.34
C GLU A 79 1.67 -5.80 8.47
N LEU A 80 1.94 -5.80 7.16
CA LEU A 80 1.28 -4.90 6.21
C LEU A 80 -0.21 -5.28 5.96
N LEU A 81 -0.56 -6.55 6.21
CA LEU A 81 -1.86 -7.16 5.88
C LEU A 81 -2.73 -7.46 7.10
N SER A 82 -2.12 -7.60 8.28
CA SER A 82 -2.76 -7.95 9.56
C SER A 82 -3.15 -6.72 10.36
N ALA A 83 -2.46 -5.59 10.14
CA ALA A 83 -2.74 -4.34 10.84
C ALA A 83 -4.23 -3.96 10.68
N PRO A 84 -4.91 -3.58 11.79
CA PRO A 84 -6.23 -2.97 11.72
C PRO A 84 -6.18 -1.76 10.78
N VAL A 85 -7.14 -1.68 9.86
CA VAL A 85 -7.26 -0.53 8.98
C VAL A 85 -8.06 0.53 9.73
N SER A 86 -7.41 1.62 10.12
CA SER A 86 -8.10 2.76 10.75
C SER A 86 -9.16 3.34 9.81
N ALA A 87 -10.24 3.89 10.37
CA ALA A 87 -11.27 4.57 9.59
C ALA A 87 -10.72 5.82 8.89
N ASP A 88 -9.78 6.51 9.54
CA ASP A 88 -9.16 7.76 9.07
C ASP A 88 -7.90 7.51 8.23
N ASP A 89 -7.59 6.25 7.91
CA ASP A 89 -6.44 5.90 7.08
C ASP A 89 -6.67 6.37 5.64
N PRO A 90 -5.81 7.24 5.07
CA PRO A 90 -5.98 7.70 3.69
C PRO A 90 -5.88 6.55 2.67
N GLU A 91 -5.23 5.44 3.01
CA GLU A 91 -5.10 4.23 2.19
C GLU A 91 -6.10 3.14 2.60
N ARG A 92 -7.17 3.49 3.34
CA ARG A 92 -8.15 2.54 3.86
C ARG A 92 -8.72 1.63 2.79
N GLU A 93 -9.17 2.18 1.67
CA GLU A 93 -9.78 1.39 0.60
C GLU A 93 -8.77 0.40 -0.01
N GLU A 94 -7.53 0.83 -0.26
CA GLU A 94 -6.46 -0.02 -0.80
C GLU A 94 -6.05 -1.12 0.19
N LYS A 95 -6.01 -0.83 1.49
CA LYS A 95 -5.77 -1.83 2.54
C LYS A 95 -6.91 -2.85 2.61
N MET A 96 -8.16 -2.40 2.54
CA MET A 96 -9.33 -3.27 2.49
C MET A 96 -9.34 -4.12 1.22
N TYR A 97 -8.95 -3.56 0.08
CA TYR A 97 -8.85 -4.30 -1.17
C TYR A 97 -7.81 -5.41 -1.09
N ARG A 98 -6.63 -5.14 -0.53
CA ARG A 98 -5.60 -6.17 -0.29
C ARG A 98 -6.09 -7.29 0.64
N ARG A 99 -6.81 -6.94 1.71
CA ARG A 99 -7.44 -7.93 2.61
C ARG A 99 -8.47 -8.78 1.88
N TRP A 100 -9.28 -8.17 1.02
CA TRP A 100 -10.22 -8.89 0.16
C TRP A 100 -9.49 -9.86 -0.78
N LEU A 101 -8.37 -9.44 -1.40
CA LEU A 101 -7.57 -10.30 -2.26
C LEU A 101 -7.06 -11.55 -1.53
N LEU A 102 -6.78 -11.42 -0.22
CA LEU A 102 -6.39 -12.50 0.70
C LEU A 102 -7.56 -13.36 1.19
N GLY A 103 -8.79 -13.08 0.77
CA GLY A 103 -9.98 -13.77 1.26
C GLY A 103 -10.42 -13.36 2.67
N LYS A 104 -9.84 -12.29 3.24
CA LYS A 104 -10.23 -11.73 4.55
C LYS A 104 -11.34 -10.69 4.37
N SER A 105 -12.59 -11.11 4.51
CA SER A 105 -13.79 -10.26 4.29
C SER A 105 -14.25 -9.45 5.51
N ASN A 106 -13.56 -9.54 6.65
CA ASN A 106 -13.94 -8.78 7.86
C ASN A 106 -13.95 -7.27 7.58
N GLY A 107 -15.10 -6.62 7.81
CA GLY A 107 -15.29 -5.18 7.60
C GLY A 107 -15.55 -4.77 6.15
N ILE A 108 -15.76 -5.73 5.23
CA ILE A 108 -16.12 -5.49 3.83
C ILE A 108 -17.60 -5.80 3.65
N ASP A 109 -18.41 -4.78 3.38
CA ASP A 109 -19.82 -4.94 3.02
C ASP A 109 -20.00 -5.38 1.56
N SER A 110 -21.24 -5.72 1.19
CA SER A 110 -21.58 -6.19 -0.15
C SER A 110 -21.36 -5.15 -1.25
N GLY A 111 -21.48 -3.86 -0.93
CA GLY A 111 -21.23 -2.77 -1.86
C GLY A 111 -19.74 -2.64 -2.19
N LEU A 112 -18.90 -2.71 -1.16
CA LEU A 112 -17.45 -2.66 -1.27
C LEU A 112 -16.90 -3.92 -1.97
N GLU A 113 -17.43 -5.10 -1.63
CA GLU A 113 -17.09 -6.34 -2.34
C GLU A 113 -17.43 -6.24 -3.84
N ALA A 114 -18.60 -5.71 -4.20
CA ALA A 114 -18.97 -5.54 -5.61
C ALA A 114 -18.01 -4.58 -6.34
N THR A 115 -17.55 -3.52 -5.68
CA THR A 115 -16.52 -2.61 -6.21
C THR A 115 -15.20 -3.32 -6.44
N PHE A 116 -14.72 -4.09 -5.47
CA PHE A 116 -13.47 -4.85 -5.55
C PHE A 116 -13.52 -5.92 -6.66
N GLN A 117 -14.64 -6.65 -6.77
CA GLN A 117 -14.85 -7.60 -7.85
C GLN A 117 -14.83 -6.93 -9.23
N ARG A 118 -15.46 -5.76 -9.39
CA ARG A 118 -15.43 -5.00 -10.65
C ARG A 118 -14.01 -4.55 -11.01
N ARG A 119 -13.25 -4.03 -10.03
CA ARG A 119 -11.85 -3.62 -10.20
C ARG A 119 -11.00 -4.79 -10.67
N PHE A 120 -11.08 -5.92 -9.96
CA PHE A 120 -10.32 -7.13 -10.30
C PHE A 120 -10.64 -7.65 -11.71
N ARG A 121 -11.92 -7.74 -12.08
CA ARG A 121 -12.34 -8.18 -13.44
C ARG A 121 -11.87 -7.25 -14.55
N ARG A 122 -11.79 -5.93 -14.31
CA ARG A 122 -11.28 -4.96 -15.31
C ARG A 122 -9.81 -5.18 -15.62
N ARG A 123 -9.03 -5.59 -14.61
CA ARG A 123 -7.62 -5.94 -14.75
C ARG A 123 -7.41 -7.26 -15.49
N ASP A 124 -8.21 -8.27 -15.17
CA ASP A 124 -8.11 -9.62 -15.76
C ASP A 124 -8.60 -9.67 -17.22
N ARG A 125 -9.26 -8.61 -17.70
CA ARG A 125 -9.54 -8.46 -19.13
C ARG A 125 -8.22 -8.24 -19.86
N PRO A 126 -7.80 -9.14 -20.76
CA PRO A 126 -6.67 -8.86 -21.64
C PRO A 126 -7.00 -7.56 -22.38
N ARG A 127 -6.03 -6.64 -22.46
CA ARG A 127 -6.11 -5.53 -23.41
C ARG A 127 -6.35 -6.19 -24.76
N LYS A 128 -7.55 -6.05 -25.33
CA LYS A 128 -7.76 -6.40 -26.74
C LYS A 128 -6.71 -5.62 -27.51
N GLY A 129 -5.74 -6.33 -28.07
CA GLY A 129 -4.84 -5.76 -29.06
C GLY A 129 -5.72 -5.15 -30.14
N PHE A 130 -5.42 -3.90 -30.49
CA PHE A 130 -5.76 -3.39 -31.80
C PHE A 130 -4.98 -4.27 -32.79
N ASP A 131 -5.65 -5.26 -33.37
CA ASP A 131 -5.21 -5.86 -34.63
C ASP A 131 -5.56 -4.87 -35.74
N GLY A 132 -4.57 -4.55 -36.57
CA GLY A 132 -4.59 -3.50 -37.59
C GLY A 132 -5.45 -3.79 -38.81
#